data_AF-A0AAN7EZI1-F1
#
_entry.id   AF-A0AAN7EZI1-F1
#
_cell.length_a   1.000
_cell.length_b   1.000
_cell.length_c   1.000
_cell.angle_alpha   90.00
_cell.angle_beta   90.00
_cell.angle_gamma   90.00
#
_symmetry.space_group_name_H-M   'P 1'
#
loop_
_entity.id
_entity.type
_entity.pdbx_description
1 polymer ?
#
loop_
_entity_poly.entity_id
_entity_poly.type
_entity_poly.pdbx_seq_one_letter_code
_entity_poly.pdbx_strand_id
1 'polypeptide(L)'
;MSKGKEKVSSKQFRWLLPMHETMLRILAQEAHKGNKPSSTFKAGSFALVAKEIIAQFGVECHPSYVENRMRTLRTMWSTIQTIRKKSGFGWDDNLKMITCDPKTYQEEAHRKHAEYLNKKIDMYDELAIVVGKDTATGGFSKSYVDLEHEPDNGDSVEFVANNVEAISLT
;
A
#
# COMPACT_ATOMS: atom_id res chain seq x y z
N MET A 1 -43.74 10.86 -14.53
CA MET A 1 -43.17 9.57 -14.07
C MET A 1 -41.77 9.84 -13.53
N SER A 2 -41.62 9.95 -12.21
CA SER A 2 -40.33 10.23 -11.57
C SER A 2 -39.54 8.93 -11.44
N LYS A 3 -38.45 8.78 -12.19
CA LYS A 3 -37.49 7.69 -11.98
C LYS A 3 -36.64 8.02 -10.76
N GLY A 4 -36.98 7.42 -9.62
CA GLY A 4 -36.10 7.39 -8.45
C GLY A 4 -34.80 6.66 -8.81
N LYS A 5 -33.66 7.34 -8.64
CA LYS A 5 -32.36 6.69 -8.73
C LYS A 5 -32.08 6.05 -7.38
N GLU A 6 -32.25 4.74 -7.31
CA GLU A 6 -31.79 3.93 -6.18
C GLU A 6 -30.27 4.06 -6.08
N LYS A 7 -29.78 4.70 -5.02
CA LYS A 7 -28.36 4.70 -4.68
C LYS A 7 -28.03 3.31 -4.14
N VAL A 8 -27.62 2.41 -5.01
CA VAL A 8 -26.98 1.16 -4.61
C VAL A 8 -25.69 1.55 -3.89
N SER A 9 -25.63 1.37 -2.57
CA SER A 9 -24.37 1.53 -1.84
C SER A 9 -23.43 0.42 -2.32
N SER A 10 -22.49 0.77 -3.17
CA SER A 10 -21.43 -0.14 -3.60
C SER A 10 -20.62 -0.54 -2.36
N LYS A 11 -20.75 -1.79 -1.93
CA LYS A 11 -19.93 -2.37 -0.86
C LYS A 11 -18.46 -2.15 -1.23
N GLN A 12 -17.75 -1.39 -0.41
CA GLN A 12 -16.33 -1.13 -0.61
C GLN A 12 -15.56 -2.44 -0.45
N PHE A 13 -14.75 -2.78 -1.45
CA PHE A 13 -13.89 -3.96 -1.40
C PHE A 13 -12.86 -3.78 -0.28
N ARG A 14 -12.95 -4.62 0.76
CA ARG A 14 -12.02 -4.59 1.89
C ARG A 14 -10.86 -5.54 1.63
N TRP A 15 -9.66 -5.00 1.65
CA TRP A 15 -8.46 -5.80 1.50
C TRP A 15 -8.02 -6.41 2.84
N LEU A 16 -7.63 -7.67 2.83
CA LEU A 16 -7.04 -8.37 3.96
C LEU A 16 -5.52 -8.52 3.78
N LEU A 17 -4.79 -8.69 4.88
CA LEU A 17 -3.34 -8.87 4.84
C LEU A 17 -2.90 -10.02 3.90
N PRO A 18 -3.49 -11.24 3.97
CA PRO A 18 -3.10 -12.32 3.04
C PRO A 18 -3.39 -12.01 1.56
N MET A 19 -4.38 -11.16 1.28
CA MET A 19 -4.69 -10.72 -0.08
C MET A 19 -3.65 -9.70 -0.57
N HIS A 20 -3.16 -8.83 0.31
CA HIS A 20 -2.03 -7.95 0.01
C HIS A 20 -0.77 -8.74 -0.30
N GLU A 21 -0.49 -9.75 0.51
CA GLU A 21 0.69 -10.60 0.30
C GLU A 21 0.63 -11.31 -1.05
N THR A 22 -0.54 -11.88 -1.37
CA THR A 22 -0.79 -12.52 -2.66
C THR A 22 -0.62 -11.53 -3.82
N MET A 23 -1.19 -10.34 -3.71
CA MET A 23 -1.06 -9.29 -4.73
C MET A 23 0.40 -8.89 -4.97
N LEU A 24 1.16 -8.57 -3.91
CA LEU A 24 2.54 -8.12 -4.02
C LEU A 24 3.45 -9.22 -4.57
N ARG A 25 3.29 -10.45 -4.08
CA ARG A 25 4.06 -11.62 -4.57
C ARG A 25 3.86 -11.83 -6.08
N ILE A 26 2.60 -11.81 -6.54
CA ILE A 26 2.29 -12.00 -7.96
C ILE A 26 2.88 -10.86 -8.80
N LEU A 27 2.68 -9.60 -8.38
CA LEU A 27 3.18 -8.46 -9.15
C LEU A 27 4.71 -8.42 -9.17
N ALA A 28 5.40 -8.83 -8.11
CA ALA A 28 6.85 -8.96 -8.11
C ALA A 28 7.31 -10.02 -9.15
N GLN A 29 6.62 -11.17 -9.21
CA GLN A 29 6.90 -12.18 -10.24
C GLN A 29 6.63 -11.66 -11.65
N GLU A 30 5.54 -10.93 -11.87
CA GLU A 30 5.22 -10.33 -13.17
C GLU A 30 6.23 -9.24 -13.56
N ALA A 31 6.77 -8.49 -12.60
CA ALA A 31 7.86 -7.54 -12.83
C ALA A 31 9.13 -8.27 -13.32
N HIS A 32 9.52 -9.36 -12.66
CA HIS A 32 10.68 -10.17 -13.08
C HIS A 32 10.51 -10.80 -14.46
N LYS A 33 9.28 -11.10 -14.89
CA LYS A 33 8.97 -11.58 -16.25
C LYS A 33 8.96 -10.47 -17.32
N GLY A 34 9.21 -9.22 -16.96
CA GLY A 34 9.14 -8.09 -17.89
C GLY A 34 7.72 -7.64 -18.24
N ASN A 35 6.71 -8.03 -17.46
CA ASN A 35 5.32 -7.55 -17.63
C ASN A 35 5.07 -6.17 -17.02
N LYS A 36 6.16 -5.49 -16.63
CA LYS A 36 6.25 -4.08 -16.30
C LYS A 36 7.23 -3.38 -17.26
N PRO A 37 6.87 -3.23 -18.57
CA PRO A 37 7.77 -2.63 -19.57
C PRO A 37 7.97 -1.12 -19.37
N SER A 38 7.22 -0.48 -18.47
CA SER A 38 7.33 0.93 -18.10
C SER A 38 7.15 1.10 -16.58
N SER A 39 6.73 2.27 -16.11
CA SER A 39 6.31 2.46 -14.72
C SER A 39 5.01 1.72 -14.35
N THR A 40 4.31 1.10 -15.31
CA THR A 40 3.01 0.48 -15.11
C THR A 40 2.97 -0.98 -15.59
N PHE A 41 2.30 -1.84 -14.83
CA PHE A 41 2.04 -3.23 -15.19
C PHE A 41 1.05 -3.36 -16.35
N LYS A 42 1.20 -4.41 -17.18
CA LYS A 42 0.20 -4.77 -18.18
C LYS A 42 -1.13 -5.12 -17.52
N ALA A 43 -2.26 -4.83 -18.18
CA ALA A 43 -3.60 -5.15 -17.70
C ALA A 43 -3.79 -6.64 -17.35
N GLY A 44 -3.14 -7.54 -18.09
CA GLY A 44 -3.13 -8.98 -17.81
C GLY A 44 -2.58 -9.33 -16.42
N SER A 45 -1.64 -8.54 -15.89
CA SER A 45 -1.07 -8.73 -14.55
C SER A 45 -2.12 -8.46 -13.46
N PHE A 46 -2.93 -7.41 -13.61
CA PHE A 46 -4.02 -7.11 -12.67
C PHE A 46 -5.14 -8.15 -12.75
N ALA A 47 -5.45 -8.64 -13.96
CA ALA A 47 -6.39 -9.73 -14.14
C ALA A 47 -5.92 -11.03 -13.48
N LEU A 48 -4.61 -11.31 -13.54
CA LEU A 48 -4.01 -12.47 -12.89
C LEU A 48 -4.11 -12.37 -11.37
N VAL A 49 -3.80 -11.21 -10.78
CA VAL A 49 -3.98 -10.97 -9.33
C VAL A 49 -5.44 -11.15 -8.91
N ALA A 50 -6.38 -10.53 -9.63
CA ALA A 50 -7.80 -10.64 -9.33
C ALA A 50 -8.28 -12.09 -9.35
N LYS A 51 -7.88 -12.84 -10.39
CA LYS A 51 -8.18 -14.28 -10.53
C LYS A 51 -7.65 -15.07 -9.34
N GLU A 52 -6.41 -14.83 -8.92
CA GLU A 52 -5.82 -15.55 -7.79
C GLU A 52 -6.53 -15.22 -6.48
N ILE A 53 -6.87 -13.95 -6.26
CA ILE A 53 -7.62 -13.54 -5.06
C ILE A 53 -8.99 -14.21 -5.00
N ILE A 54 -9.72 -14.27 -6.12
CA ILE A 54 -11.00 -14.97 -6.20
C ILE A 54 -10.81 -16.46 -5.85
N ALA A 55 -9.78 -17.10 -6.43
CA ALA A 55 -9.53 -18.52 -6.24
C ALA A 55 -9.13 -18.87 -4.80
N GLN A 56 -8.29 -18.06 -4.17
CA GLN A 56 -7.77 -18.35 -2.82
C GLN A 56 -8.71 -17.94 -1.70
N PHE A 57 -9.43 -16.82 -1.84
CA PHE A 57 -10.20 -16.22 -0.75
C PHE A 57 -11.71 -16.31 -0.95
N GLY A 58 -12.18 -16.73 -2.13
CA GLY A 58 -13.61 -16.83 -2.43
C GLY A 58 -14.34 -15.49 -2.47
N VAL A 59 -13.62 -14.38 -2.66
CA VAL A 59 -14.18 -13.02 -2.71
C VAL A 59 -14.24 -12.51 -4.15
N GLU A 60 -15.28 -11.74 -4.47
CA GLU A 60 -15.37 -11.05 -5.76
C GLU A 60 -14.29 -9.97 -5.84
N CYS A 61 -13.32 -10.13 -6.75
CA CYS A 61 -12.25 -9.17 -6.96
C CYS A 61 -12.17 -8.77 -8.43
N HIS A 62 -12.35 -7.49 -8.73
CA HIS A 62 -12.20 -6.98 -10.09
C HIS A 62 -10.78 -6.43 -10.32
N PRO A 63 -10.19 -6.54 -11.53
CA PRO A 63 -8.87 -5.99 -11.82
C PRO A 63 -8.73 -4.49 -11.50
N SER A 64 -9.82 -3.71 -11.61
CA SER A 64 -9.82 -2.29 -11.22
C SER A 64 -9.62 -2.07 -9.72
N TYR A 65 -9.98 -3.03 -8.86
CA TYR A 65 -9.72 -2.96 -7.41
C TYR A 65 -8.23 -3.12 -7.12
N VAL A 66 -7.56 -4.02 -7.86
CA VAL A 66 -6.11 -4.21 -7.82
C VAL A 66 -5.39 -2.93 -8.27
N GLU A 67 -5.83 -2.34 -9.39
CA GLU A 67 -5.27 -1.09 -9.90
C GLU A 67 -5.46 0.07 -8.90
N ASN A 68 -6.63 0.15 -8.26
CA ASN A 68 -6.88 1.14 -7.24
C ASN A 68 -5.95 0.95 -6.03
N ARG A 69 -5.79 -0.29 -5.55
CA ARG A 69 -4.87 -0.58 -4.45
C ARG A 69 -3.41 -0.26 -4.81
N MET A 70 -3.02 -0.46 -6.07
CA MET A 70 -1.71 -0.03 -6.56
C MET A 70 -1.48 1.48 -6.44
N ARG A 71 -2.52 2.32 -6.58
CA ARG A 71 -2.39 3.77 -6.34
C ARG A 71 -2.07 4.05 -4.88
N THR A 72 -2.76 3.40 -3.95
CA THR A 72 -2.50 3.52 -2.50
C THR A 72 -1.06 3.10 -2.16
N LEU A 73 -0.60 1.95 -2.67
CA LEU A 73 0.76 1.44 -2.43
C LEU A 73 1.84 2.38 -2.97
N ARG A 74 1.62 3.03 -4.12
CA ARG A 74 2.54 4.05 -4.65
C ARG A 74 2.62 5.29 -3.76
N THR A 75 1.48 5.74 -3.23
CA THR A 75 1.46 6.86 -2.28
C THR A 75 2.20 6.50 -1.00
N MET A 76 1.94 5.32 -0.44
CA MET A 76 2.62 4.80 0.74
C MET A 76 4.14 4.75 0.53
N TRP A 77 4.59 4.15 -0.57
CA TRP A 77 6.01 4.11 -0.94
C TRP A 77 6.63 5.50 -1.07
N SER A 78 5.93 6.44 -1.70
CA SER A 78 6.40 7.83 -1.83
C SER A 78 6.56 8.50 -0.47
N THR A 79 5.63 8.26 0.46
CA THR A 79 5.72 8.75 1.84
C THR A 79 6.92 8.15 2.57
N ILE A 80 7.09 6.83 2.52
CA ILE A 80 8.23 6.13 3.14
C ILE A 80 9.55 6.69 2.59
N GLN A 81 9.70 6.80 1.27
CA GLN A 81 10.90 7.34 0.63
C GLN A 81 11.15 8.81 0.99
N THR A 82 10.10 9.59 1.27
CA THR A 82 10.23 10.99 1.70
C THR A 82 10.74 11.06 3.14
N ILE A 83 10.17 10.26 4.05
CA ILE A 83 10.59 10.23 5.45
C ILE A 83 12.04 9.74 5.56
N ARG A 84 12.41 8.66 4.83
CA ARG A 84 13.78 8.11 4.82
C ARG A 84 14.86 9.13 4.39
N LYS A 85 14.48 10.20 3.68
CA LYS A 85 15.40 11.25 3.22
C LYS A 85 15.45 12.46 4.16
N LYS A 86 14.56 12.54 5.14
CA LYS A 86 14.57 13.62 6.14
C LYS A 86 15.72 13.39 7.13
N SER A 87 16.34 14.48 7.58
CA SER A 87 17.29 14.45 8.70
C SER A 87 16.59 14.02 9.99
N GLY A 88 17.30 13.28 10.85
CA GLY A 88 16.76 12.77 12.12
C GLY A 88 16.06 11.40 12.04
N PHE A 89 16.00 10.81 10.85
CA PHE A 89 15.46 9.46 10.64
C PHE A 89 16.56 8.49 10.22
N GLY A 90 16.50 7.28 10.77
CA GLY A 90 17.32 6.14 10.40
C GLY A 90 16.54 5.08 9.62
N TRP A 91 17.24 4.01 9.24
CA TRP A 91 16.68 2.84 8.58
C TRP A 91 17.24 1.58 9.23
N ASP A 92 16.35 0.70 9.70
CA ASP A 92 16.69 -0.66 10.08
C ASP A 92 16.39 -1.59 8.90
N ASP A 93 17.44 -2.14 8.29
CA ASP A 93 17.29 -3.01 7.13
C ASP A 93 16.81 -4.42 7.48
N ASN A 94 17.04 -4.89 8.70
CA ASN A 94 16.59 -6.21 9.15
C ASN A 94 15.09 -6.22 9.39
N LEU A 95 14.58 -5.16 10.03
CA LEU A 95 13.15 -4.99 10.32
C LEU A 95 12.41 -4.24 9.22
N LYS A 96 13.12 -3.76 8.18
CA LYS A 96 12.57 -2.90 7.12
C LYS A 96 11.72 -1.76 7.70
N MET A 97 12.32 -1.01 8.61
CA MET A 97 11.63 -0.05 9.49
C MET A 97 12.32 1.31 9.46
N ILE A 98 11.53 2.38 9.41
CA ILE A 98 12.04 3.73 9.66
C ILE A 98 12.24 3.89 11.16
N THR A 99 13.46 4.23 11.57
CA THR A 99 13.79 4.45 12.98
C THR A 99 13.87 5.95 13.29
N CYS A 100 13.39 6.36 14.46
CA CYS A 100 13.61 7.71 14.96
C CYS A 100 13.62 7.72 16.49
N ASP A 101 14.28 8.71 17.08
CA ASP A 101 14.29 8.89 18.53
C ASP A 101 12.92 9.36 19.05
N PRO A 102 12.64 9.22 20.36
CA PRO A 102 11.34 9.58 20.94
C PRO A 102 10.94 11.04 20.74
N LYS A 103 11.90 11.97 20.72
CA LYS A 103 11.62 13.40 20.54
C LYS A 103 11.17 13.66 19.09
N THR A 104 11.92 13.16 18.12
CA THR A 104 11.54 13.21 16.70
C THR A 104 10.20 12.52 16.44
N TYR A 105 9.93 11.38 17.10
CA TYR A 105 8.64 10.70 17.01
C TYR A 105 7.49 11.61 17.49
N GLN A 106 7.62 12.27 18.64
CA GLN A 106 6.58 13.16 19.17
C GLN A 106 6.30 14.35 18.24
N GLU A 107 7.34 14.95 17.65
CA GLU A 107 7.20 16.08 16.73
C GLU A 107 6.49 15.68 15.41
N GLU A 108 6.70 14.45 14.95
CA GLU A 108 6.17 13.95 13.67
C GLU A 108 4.92 13.09 13.84
N ALA A 109 4.56 12.66 15.05
CA ALA A 109 3.34 11.89 15.33
C ALA A 109 2.06 12.68 14.99
N HIS A 110 2.12 14.01 15.05
CA HIS A 110 1.03 14.90 14.65
C HIS A 110 0.95 15.12 13.14
N ARG A 111 1.97 14.69 12.39
CA ARG A 111 1.96 14.64 10.94
C ARG A 111 1.59 13.21 10.54
N LYS A 112 0.95 13.01 9.39
CA LYS A 112 0.42 11.71 8.91
C LYS A 112 1.48 10.61 8.68
N HIS A 113 2.65 10.73 9.28
CA HIS A 113 3.81 9.86 9.17
C HIS A 113 3.88 8.85 10.32
N ALA A 114 3.18 9.08 11.44
CA ALA A 114 3.19 8.23 12.64
C ALA A 114 2.97 6.73 12.33
N GLU A 115 2.12 6.43 11.34
CA GLU A 115 1.80 5.06 10.93
C GLU A 115 2.99 4.29 10.32
N TYR A 116 4.05 4.98 9.89
CA TYR A 116 5.23 4.39 9.26
C TYR A 116 6.50 4.42 10.14
N LEU A 117 6.45 5.09 11.29
CA LEU A 117 7.61 5.26 12.18
C LEU A 117 7.68 4.14 13.20
N ASN A 118 8.89 3.59 13.43
CA ASN A 118 9.15 2.54 14.41
C ASN A 118 8.19 1.33 14.29
N LYS A 119 7.71 1.08 13.07
CA LYS A 119 6.85 -0.04 12.71
C LYS A 119 7.51 -0.81 11.56
N LYS A 120 7.50 -2.14 11.67
CA LYS A 120 7.94 -3.04 10.60
C LYS A 120 7.11 -2.81 9.35
N ILE A 121 7.78 -2.77 8.20
CA ILE A 121 7.11 -2.78 6.90
C ILE A 121 7.27 -4.18 6.33
N ASP A 122 6.28 -5.05 6.56
CA ASP A 122 6.20 -6.35 5.91
C ASP A 122 6.26 -6.23 4.37
N MET A 123 6.83 -7.25 3.72
CA MET A 123 6.97 -7.30 2.26
C MET A 123 7.58 -6.05 1.61
N TYR A 124 8.45 -5.35 2.35
CA TYR A 124 9.09 -4.13 1.86
C TYR A 124 9.85 -4.37 0.56
N ASP A 125 10.52 -5.51 0.44
CA ASP A 125 11.34 -5.85 -0.73
C ASP A 125 10.45 -6.12 -1.96
N GLU A 126 9.35 -6.86 -1.81
CA GLU A 126 8.37 -7.02 -2.88
C GLU A 126 7.70 -5.70 -3.25
N LEU A 127 7.37 -4.88 -2.26
CA LEU A 127 6.85 -3.54 -2.51
C LEU A 127 7.87 -2.71 -3.30
N ALA A 128 9.15 -2.77 -2.95
CA ALA A 128 10.23 -2.09 -3.66
C ALA A 128 10.34 -2.57 -5.13
N ILE A 129 10.16 -3.86 -5.39
CA ILE A 129 10.13 -4.40 -6.77
C ILE A 129 8.88 -3.90 -7.52
N VAL A 130 7.73 -3.89 -6.87
CA VAL A 130 6.43 -3.60 -7.49
C VAL A 130 6.23 -2.12 -7.77
N VAL A 131 6.57 -1.24 -6.82
CA VAL A 131 6.35 0.22 -6.92
C VAL A 131 7.62 1.06 -6.95
N GLY A 132 8.79 0.45 -6.74
CA GLY A 132 10.07 1.14 -6.88
C GLY A 132 10.25 1.70 -8.28
N LYS A 133 10.98 2.81 -8.37
CA LYS A 133 11.25 3.45 -9.66
C LYS A 133 12.21 2.58 -10.47
N ASP A 134 11.72 2.05 -11.60
CA ASP A 134 12.56 1.92 -12.80
C ASP A 134 12.87 3.35 -13.27
N THR A 135 14.15 3.68 -13.38
CA THR A 135 14.59 5.05 -13.59
C THR A 135 14.21 5.56 -14.99
N ALA A 136 13.07 6.24 -15.10
CA ALA A 136 12.83 7.29 -16.09
C ALA A 136 11.82 8.29 -15.52
N THR A 137 12.33 9.46 -15.18
CA THR A 137 11.57 10.61 -14.68
C THR A 137 10.61 11.12 -15.74
N GLY A 138 9.31 11.04 -15.47
CA GLY A 138 8.26 11.79 -16.15
C GLY A 138 7.23 12.21 -15.11
N GLY A 139 7.21 13.49 -14.76
CA GLY A 139 6.32 14.03 -13.72
C GLY A 139 4.86 13.78 -14.06
N PHE A 140 4.09 13.27 -13.09
CA PHE A 140 2.64 13.25 -13.22
C PHE A 140 2.13 14.67 -12.95
N SER A 141 1.59 15.28 -14.01
CA SER A 141 0.83 16.52 -13.95
C SER A 141 -0.35 16.37 -13.00
N LYS A 142 -0.39 17.27 -12.02
CA LYS A 142 -1.45 17.40 -11.02
C LYS A 142 -2.65 18.06 -11.70
N SER A 143 -3.73 17.33 -11.97
CA SER A 143 -5.05 17.95 -12.16
C SER A 143 -5.85 17.78 -10.88
N TYR A 144 -5.86 18.86 -10.11
CA TYR A 144 -6.62 19.09 -8.90
C TYR A 144 -8.11 19.24 -9.25
N VAL A 145 -8.96 18.44 -8.63
CA VAL A 145 -10.32 18.86 -8.30
C VAL A 145 -10.47 18.69 -6.79
N ASP A 146 -10.60 19.82 -6.12
CA ASP A 146 -11.02 19.97 -4.74
C ASP A 146 -12.44 19.43 -4.60
N LEU A 147 -12.61 18.34 -3.88
CA LEU A 147 -13.88 17.95 -3.31
C LEU A 147 -13.60 17.58 -1.86
N GLU A 148 -13.90 18.55 -1.00
CA GLU A 148 -14.36 18.44 0.38
C GLU A 148 -13.88 17.20 1.14
N HIS A 149 -12.96 17.46 2.06
CA HIS A 149 -12.44 16.56 3.06
C HIS A 149 -13.53 16.16 4.07
N GLU A 150 -14.27 15.11 3.76
CA GLU A 150 -14.89 14.28 4.80
C GLU A 150 -13.81 13.32 5.33
N PRO A 151 -13.59 13.21 6.65
CA PRO A 151 -12.67 12.23 7.20
C PRO A 151 -13.24 10.82 6.97
N ASP A 152 -12.69 10.12 5.98
CA ASP A 152 -12.80 8.67 5.83
C ASP A 152 -12.18 8.01 7.08
N ASN A 153 -13.04 7.80 8.06
CA ASN A 153 -12.79 6.99 9.23
C ASN A 153 -13.11 5.53 8.85
N GLY A 154 -12.14 4.81 8.27
CA GLY A 154 -12.40 3.43 7.87
C GLY A 154 -11.26 2.54 7.34
N ASP A 155 -10.10 3.05 6.95
CA ASP A 155 -8.95 2.20 6.56
C ASP A 155 -7.67 2.72 7.22
N SER A 156 -7.62 2.65 8.56
CA SER A 156 -6.32 2.49 9.22
C SER A 156 -5.77 1.17 8.72
N VAL A 157 -4.84 1.25 7.77
CA VAL A 157 -3.95 0.15 7.45
C VAL A 157 -3.13 -0.14 8.70
N GLU A 158 -3.68 -0.97 9.58
CA GLU A 158 -2.90 -1.67 10.59
C GLU A 158 -2.03 -2.68 9.82
N PHE A 159 -0.96 -2.17 9.22
CA PHE A 159 0.20 -2.96 8.80
C PHE A 159 1.09 -3.30 10.01
N VAL A 160 0.46 -3.37 11.19
CA VAL A 160 1.11 -3.66 12.45
C VAL A 160 1.02 -5.17 12.59
N ALA A 161 2.11 -5.85 12.25
CA ALA A 161 2.27 -7.25 12.55
C ALA A 161 1.89 -7.47 14.02
N ASN A 162 0.95 -8.39 14.25
CA ASN A 162 0.62 -8.86 15.59
C ASN A 162 1.92 -9.30 16.27
N ASN A 163 2.23 -8.67 17.39
CA ASN A 163 3.30 -9.05 18.28
C ASN A 163 3.01 -10.47 18.79
N VAL A 164 3.75 -11.47 18.31
CA VAL A 164 3.78 -12.79 18.95
C VAL A 164 4.50 -12.61 20.28
N GLU A 165 3.74 -12.64 21.37
CA GLU A 165 4.29 -12.89 22.70
C GLU A 165 4.81 -14.33 22.74
N ALA A 166 6.11 -14.48 22.95
CA ALA A 166 6.71 -15.67 23.55
C ALA A 166 8.02 -15.29 24.22
N ILE A 167 7.94 -14.52 25.31
CA ILE A 167 8.99 -14.52 26.33
C ILE A 167 8.66 -15.70 27.25
N SER A 168 9.24 -16.86 26.98
CA SER A 168 9.34 -17.91 27.99
C SER A 168 10.29 -17.42 29.09
N LEU A 169 9.75 -17.15 30.27
CA LEU A 169 10.49 -17.14 31.51
C LEU A 169 9.74 -17.99 32.54
N THR A 170 10.19 -19.22 32.71
CA THR A 170 10.23 -19.90 34.00
C THR A 170 11.48 -20.75 34.04
#